data_AF-A0A3M7NYA1-F1
#
_entry.id   AF-A0A3M7NYA1-F1
#
_cell.length_a   1.000
_cell.length_b   1.000
_cell.length_c   1.000
_cell.angle_alpha   90.00
_cell.angle_beta   90.00
_cell.angle_gamma   90.00
#
_symmetry.space_group_name_H-M   'P 1'
#
loop_
_entity.id
_entity.type
_entity.pdbx_description
1 polymer ?
#
loop_
_entity_poly.entity_id
_entity_poly.type
_entity_poly.pdbx_seq_one_letter_code
_entity_poly.pdbx_strand_id
1 'polypeptide(L)'
;MPLPQSNVMARDPTPPPSQLPQTASSPTSTSHKGAVSNPSADTLPLDHPSRTCPIHPLLPTVLVSTDTTTTATNPLTLQPFTEAELKTFNFEKVLADYKHLPKPEIEKLRDEAAKALKEKIEEREAKLREVEKEIEEKEKIREVERKVYRKKMEGRKGGDD
;
A
#
# COMPACT_ATOMS: atom_id res chain seq x y z
N MET A 1 73.80 23.49 -7.85
CA MET A 1 73.64 24.82 -7.22
C MET A 1 73.20 25.78 -8.32
N PRO A 2 72.13 26.58 -8.21
CA PRO A 2 71.52 27.14 -6.99
C PRO A 2 69.98 26.96 -6.86
N LEU A 3 69.46 27.26 -5.66
CA LEU A 3 68.05 27.61 -5.36
C LEU A 3 67.85 29.13 -5.48
N PRO A 4 66.61 29.59 -5.69
CA PRO A 4 65.91 30.37 -4.65
C PRO A 4 64.44 29.91 -4.50
N GLN A 5 63.85 29.74 -3.30
CA GLN A 5 63.24 30.75 -2.40
C GLN A 5 62.38 31.79 -3.14
N SER A 6 61.15 32.15 -2.79
CA SER A 6 60.17 31.78 -1.74
C SER A 6 58.93 32.65 -1.99
N ASN A 7 57.78 32.25 -1.44
CA ASN A 7 56.88 33.11 -0.62
C ASN A 7 55.37 33.19 -1.03
N VAL A 8 54.55 33.08 0.03
CA VAL A 8 53.18 33.57 0.33
C VAL A 8 51.98 33.11 -0.51
N MET A 9 51.06 32.31 0.05
CA MET A 9 49.95 32.64 0.98
C MET A 9 48.71 33.26 0.32
N ALA A 10 47.58 32.58 0.58
CA ALA A 10 46.21 33.09 0.70
C ALA A 10 45.42 33.36 -0.60
N ARG A 11 44.30 32.63 -0.78
CA ARG A 11 42.95 33.04 -0.36
C ARG A 11 41.89 32.11 -0.96
N ASP A 12 41.02 31.59 -0.09
CA ASP A 12 39.69 31.11 -0.47
C ASP A 12 38.91 32.21 -1.19
N PRO A 13 38.20 31.88 -2.28
CA PRO A 13 36.99 32.57 -2.65
C PRO A 13 35.77 31.72 -2.29
N THR A 14 35.01 32.23 -1.32
CA THR A 14 33.64 31.84 -0.97
C THR A 14 32.78 31.56 -2.21
N PRO A 15 32.02 30.44 -2.26
CA PRO A 15 31.02 30.26 -3.31
C PRO A 15 29.80 31.18 -3.06
N PRO A 16 29.22 31.81 -4.11
CA PRO A 16 28.03 32.64 -3.97
C PRO A 16 26.77 31.80 -3.68
N PRO A 17 25.75 32.37 -3.01
CA PRO A 17 24.49 31.67 -2.75
C PRO A 17 23.66 31.59 -4.04
N SER A 18 23.62 30.43 -4.67
CA SER A 18 22.68 30.16 -5.76
C SER A 18 21.27 29.95 -5.22
N GLN A 19 20.39 30.79 -5.73
CA GLN A 19 18.99 30.95 -5.40
C GLN A 19 18.18 29.65 -5.54
N LEU A 20 17.28 29.45 -4.59
CA LEU A 20 16.14 28.53 -4.67
C LEU A 20 15.28 28.87 -5.90
N PRO A 21 14.90 27.90 -6.75
CA PRO A 21 13.67 28.01 -7.51
C PRO A 21 12.51 27.56 -6.61
N GLN A 22 11.83 28.52 -5.98
CA GLN A 22 10.43 28.35 -5.61
C GLN A 22 9.58 28.71 -6.84
N THR A 23 8.86 27.74 -7.38
CA THR A 23 7.44 27.89 -7.76
C THR A 23 6.85 26.49 -7.90
N ALA A 24 6.18 26.04 -6.83
CA ALA A 24 5.18 25.00 -6.94
C ALA A 24 4.03 25.56 -7.80
N SER A 25 3.92 25.08 -9.04
CA SER A 25 2.73 25.31 -9.86
C SER A 25 1.59 24.47 -9.30
N SER A 26 0.69 25.11 -8.56
CA SER A 26 -0.66 24.63 -8.27
C SER A 26 -1.35 24.23 -9.59
N PRO A 27 -2.08 23.11 -9.67
CA PRO A 27 -2.95 22.87 -10.83
C PRO A 27 -4.09 23.90 -10.79
N THR A 28 -4.08 24.80 -11.76
CA THR A 28 -5.15 25.75 -12.03
C THR A 28 -6.42 24.97 -12.39
N SER A 29 -7.43 25.05 -11.53
CA SER A 29 -8.79 24.61 -11.82
C SER A 29 -9.38 25.52 -12.91
N THR A 30 -9.28 25.07 -14.16
CA THR A 30 -10.04 25.67 -15.26
C THR A 30 -11.52 25.36 -15.04
N SER A 31 -12.25 26.39 -14.65
CA SER A 31 -13.71 26.41 -14.55
C SER A 31 -14.32 26.25 -15.95
N HIS A 32 -14.62 25.01 -16.34
CA HIS A 32 -15.54 24.76 -17.43
C HIS A 32 -16.96 25.10 -16.96
N LYS A 33 -17.47 26.26 -17.37
CA LYS A 33 -18.93 26.52 -17.40
C LYS A 33 -19.56 25.64 -18.49
N GLY A 34 -19.70 24.36 -18.19
CA GLY A 34 -20.72 23.51 -18.78
C GLY A 34 -21.75 23.26 -17.69
N ALA A 35 -23.04 23.33 -18.00
CA ALA A 35 -24.08 22.88 -17.09
C ALA A 35 -23.92 21.36 -16.88
N VAL A 36 -23.11 20.99 -15.88
CA VAL A 36 -22.99 19.61 -15.41
C VAL A 36 -24.18 19.42 -14.50
N SER A 37 -25.17 18.65 -14.95
CA SER A 37 -26.17 18.07 -14.06
C SER A 37 -25.41 17.31 -12.97
N ASN A 38 -25.33 17.86 -11.77
CA ASN A 38 -24.77 17.17 -10.62
C ASN A 38 -25.53 15.85 -10.40
N PRO A 39 -24.92 14.66 -10.51
CA PRO A 39 -25.46 13.48 -9.85
C PRO A 39 -25.03 13.55 -8.37
N SER A 40 -25.48 14.60 -7.65
CA SER A 40 -25.07 14.87 -6.26
C SER A 40 -26.01 14.24 -5.24
N ALA A 41 -26.65 13.11 -5.56
CA ALA A 41 -27.59 12.47 -4.63
C ALA A 41 -27.16 11.07 -4.17
N ASP A 42 -26.32 10.34 -4.92
CA ASP A 42 -26.16 8.89 -4.69
C ASP A 42 -24.70 8.41 -4.48
N THR A 43 -23.73 9.30 -4.30
CA THR A 43 -22.37 8.87 -3.98
C THR A 43 -22.29 8.45 -2.51
N LEU A 44 -22.27 7.14 -2.28
CA LEU A 44 -22.08 6.58 -0.94
C LEU A 44 -20.74 7.09 -0.34
N PRO A 45 -20.75 7.58 0.92
CA PRO A 45 -19.54 8.03 1.61
C PRO A 45 -18.41 7.01 1.55
N LEU A 46 -17.14 7.45 1.60
CA LEU A 46 -15.98 6.54 1.46
C LEU A 46 -15.98 5.42 2.52
N ASP A 47 -16.49 5.73 3.71
CA ASP A 47 -16.59 4.81 4.84
C ASP A 47 -17.89 3.99 4.86
N HIS A 48 -18.73 4.10 3.81
CA HIS A 48 -19.99 3.35 3.76
C HIS A 48 -19.70 1.84 3.66
N PRO A 49 -20.32 0.98 4.49
CA PRO A 49 -19.98 -0.44 4.58
C PRO A 49 -20.15 -1.20 3.26
N SER A 50 -21.07 -0.77 2.39
CA SER A 50 -21.23 -1.38 1.05
C SER A 50 -20.07 -1.08 0.08
N ARG A 51 -19.19 -0.13 0.42
CA ARG A 51 -17.89 0.07 -0.25
C ARG A 51 -16.78 -0.81 0.33
N THR A 52 -17.00 -1.46 1.47
CA THR A 52 -15.95 -2.13 2.27
C THR A 52 -16.29 -3.56 2.70
N CYS A 53 -17.31 -4.19 2.10
CA CYS A 53 -17.65 -5.57 2.46
C CYS A 53 -16.55 -6.54 1.98
N PRO A 54 -16.10 -7.48 2.83
CA PRO A 54 -15.13 -8.50 2.43
C PRO A 54 -15.64 -9.37 1.28
N ILE A 55 -14.72 -9.79 0.39
CA ILE A 55 -15.00 -10.75 -0.69
C ILE A 55 -15.53 -12.09 -0.13
N HIS A 56 -15.14 -12.43 1.10
CA HIS A 56 -15.56 -13.65 1.79
C HIS A 56 -15.63 -13.41 3.31
N PRO A 57 -16.62 -13.96 4.05
CA PRO A 57 -16.72 -13.79 5.51
C PRO A 57 -15.50 -14.33 6.30
N LEU A 58 -14.72 -15.23 5.70
CA LEU A 58 -13.52 -15.82 6.30
C LEU A 58 -12.27 -14.96 6.16
N LEU A 59 -12.30 -13.92 5.33
CA LEU A 59 -11.13 -13.10 5.02
C LEU A 59 -11.29 -11.68 5.52
N PRO A 60 -10.26 -11.10 6.17
CA PRO A 60 -10.23 -9.67 6.43
C PRO A 60 -10.20 -8.89 5.10
N THR A 61 -10.77 -7.69 5.11
CA THR A 61 -11.19 -6.93 3.93
C THR A 61 -10.12 -6.80 2.85
N VAL A 62 -10.32 -7.51 1.74
CA VAL A 62 -9.73 -7.13 0.44
C VAL A 62 -10.75 -6.22 -0.23
N LEU A 63 -10.34 -4.98 -0.54
CA LEU A 63 -11.20 -3.94 -1.10
C LEU A 63 -11.75 -4.37 -2.46
N VAL A 64 -13.00 -4.82 -2.47
CA VAL A 64 -13.77 -5.02 -3.70
C VAL A 64 -15.14 -4.42 -3.44
N SER A 65 -15.55 -3.49 -4.30
CA SER A 65 -16.92 -2.96 -4.26
C SER A 65 -17.89 -4.14 -4.38
N THR A 66 -18.60 -4.47 -3.31
CA THR A 66 -19.60 -5.55 -3.33
C THR A 66 -20.86 -5.15 -4.08
N ASP A 67 -21.03 -3.85 -4.31
CA ASP A 67 -22.07 -3.27 -5.14
C ASP A 67 -21.69 -3.34 -6.64
N THR A 68 -21.08 -4.45 -7.08
CA THR A 68 -21.09 -4.81 -8.49
C THR A 68 -22.40 -5.54 -8.82
N THR A 69 -23.53 -4.88 -8.61
CA THR A 69 -24.48 -4.82 -9.73
C THR A 69 -23.92 -3.74 -10.64
N THR A 70 -22.74 -3.99 -11.22
CA THR A 70 -22.28 -3.24 -12.36
C THR A 70 -23.35 -3.55 -13.38
N THR A 71 -24.27 -2.62 -13.63
CA THR A 71 -25.08 -2.65 -14.84
C THR A 71 -24.10 -3.02 -15.94
N ALA A 72 -24.37 -4.14 -16.62
CA ALA A 72 -23.46 -4.70 -17.62
C ALA A 72 -23.37 -3.69 -18.76
N THR A 73 -22.42 -2.78 -18.61
CA THR A 73 -22.32 -1.55 -19.37
C THR A 73 -21.04 -1.63 -20.17
N ASN A 74 -21.13 -1.28 -21.44
CA ASN A 74 -20.00 -1.28 -22.34
C ASN A 74 -18.93 -0.29 -21.83
N PRO A 75 -17.66 -0.72 -21.63
CA PRO A 75 -16.63 0.13 -21.05
C PRO A 75 -16.24 1.31 -21.94
N LEU A 76 -16.56 1.27 -23.23
CA LEU A 76 -16.27 2.35 -24.18
C LEU A 76 -17.39 3.40 -24.22
N THR A 77 -18.65 2.97 -24.12
CA THR A 77 -19.81 3.85 -24.31
C THR A 77 -20.50 4.22 -23.00
N LEU A 78 -20.18 3.52 -21.91
CA LEU A 78 -20.88 3.61 -20.63
C LEU A 78 -22.40 3.44 -20.76
N GLN A 79 -22.87 2.77 -21.82
CA GLN A 79 -24.27 2.37 -22.03
C GLN A 79 -24.44 0.85 -21.89
N PRO A 80 -25.65 0.36 -21.54
CA PRO A 80 -25.93 -1.08 -21.57
C PRO A 80 -25.63 -1.68 -22.94
N PHE A 81 -25.19 -2.94 -22.98
CA PHE A 81 -24.96 -3.63 -24.24
C PHE A 81 -26.25 -3.75 -25.06
N THR A 82 -26.16 -3.43 -26.34
CA THR A 82 -27.23 -3.64 -27.31
C THR A 82 -27.31 -5.11 -27.72
N GLU A 83 -28.49 -5.56 -28.17
CA GLU A 83 -28.69 -6.94 -28.63
C GLU A 83 -27.74 -7.31 -29.80
N ALA A 84 -27.44 -6.36 -30.69
CA ALA A 84 -26.49 -6.55 -31.78
C ALA A 84 -25.06 -6.79 -31.29
N GLU A 85 -24.62 -6.07 -30.26
CA GLU A 85 -23.32 -6.28 -29.64
C GLU A 85 -23.26 -7.64 -28.94
N LEU A 86 -24.29 -7.98 -28.15
CA LEU A 86 -24.36 -9.28 -27.45
C LEU A 86 -24.27 -10.46 -28.43
N LYS A 87 -24.90 -10.34 -29.60
CA LYS A 87 -24.82 -11.34 -30.67
C LYS A 87 -23.43 -11.37 -31.31
N THR A 88 -22.85 -10.21 -31.62
CA THR A 88 -21.49 -10.11 -32.21
C THR A 88 -20.43 -10.75 -31.31
N PHE A 89 -20.55 -10.57 -30.00
CA PHE A 89 -19.60 -11.11 -29.01
C PHE A 89 -19.96 -12.51 -28.50
N ASN A 90 -20.94 -13.19 -29.12
CA ASN A 90 -21.37 -14.53 -28.75
C ASN A 90 -21.75 -14.69 -27.27
N PHE A 91 -22.37 -13.66 -26.68
CA PHE A 91 -22.70 -13.63 -25.26
C PHE A 91 -23.63 -14.79 -24.84
N GLU A 92 -24.50 -15.22 -25.75
CA GLU A 92 -25.39 -16.37 -25.54
C GLU A 92 -24.62 -17.66 -25.25
N LYS A 93 -23.47 -17.88 -25.91
CA LYS A 93 -22.62 -19.03 -25.65
C LYS A 93 -22.02 -18.98 -24.24
N VAL A 94 -21.53 -17.80 -23.84
CA VAL A 94 -20.99 -17.59 -22.50
C VAL A 94 -22.05 -17.86 -21.45
N LEU A 95 -23.28 -17.33 -21.62
CA LEU A 95 -24.39 -17.61 -20.71
C LEU A 95 -24.71 -19.10 -20.62
N ALA A 96 -24.72 -19.83 -21.74
CA ALA A 96 -24.94 -21.27 -21.74
C ALA A 96 -23.86 -22.00 -20.92
N ASP A 97 -22.58 -21.66 -21.12
CA ASP A 97 -21.45 -22.25 -20.40
C ASP A 97 -21.56 -22.03 -18.88
N TYR A 98 -22.00 -20.83 -18.45
CA TYR A 98 -22.21 -20.52 -17.02
C TYR A 98 -23.49 -21.13 -16.43
N LYS A 99 -24.55 -21.30 -17.22
CA LYS A 99 -25.85 -21.79 -16.72
C LYS A 99 -25.78 -23.25 -16.24
N HIS A 100 -24.84 -24.02 -16.77
CA HIS A 100 -24.59 -25.40 -16.38
C HIS A 100 -23.64 -25.55 -15.19
N LEU A 101 -22.97 -24.46 -14.77
CA LEU A 101 -22.03 -24.53 -13.65
C LEU A 101 -22.80 -24.73 -12.33
N PRO A 102 -22.54 -25.82 -11.59
CA PRO A 102 -23.24 -26.09 -10.35
C PRO A 102 -22.89 -25.05 -9.29
N LYS A 103 -23.85 -24.18 -8.97
CA LYS A 103 -23.77 -23.20 -7.86
C LYS A 103 -23.18 -23.76 -6.56
N PRO A 104 -23.56 -24.96 -6.06
CA PRO A 104 -22.99 -25.48 -4.81
C PRO A 104 -21.49 -25.82 -4.93
N GLU A 105 -21.00 -26.14 -6.12
CA GLU A 105 -19.57 -26.41 -6.34
C GLU A 105 -18.77 -25.10 -6.36
N ILE A 106 -19.32 -24.06 -6.98
CA ILE A 106 -18.73 -22.71 -6.95
C ILE A 106 -18.62 -22.20 -5.52
N GLU A 107 -19.65 -22.40 -4.70
CA GLU A 107 -19.64 -21.99 -3.29
C GLU A 107 -18.57 -22.74 -2.49
N LYS A 108 -18.47 -24.06 -2.65
CA LYS A 108 -17.40 -24.86 -2.03
C LYS A 108 -16.00 -24.41 -2.46
N LEU A 109 -15.79 -24.15 -3.75
CA LEU A 109 -14.51 -23.67 -4.26
C LEU A 109 -14.15 -22.30 -3.67
N ARG A 110 -15.14 -21.40 -3.51
CA ARG A 110 -14.94 -20.11 -2.85
C ARG A 110 -14.57 -20.29 -1.37
N ASP A 111 -15.26 -21.16 -0.65
CA ASP A 111 -14.98 -21.47 0.75
C ASP A 111 -13.58 -22.06 0.93
N GLU A 112 -13.20 -23.04 0.09
CA GLU A 112 -11.88 -23.68 0.13
C GLU A 112 -10.77 -22.68 -0.19
N ALA A 113 -10.94 -21.86 -1.23
CA ALA A 113 -10.00 -20.81 -1.56
C ALA A 113 -9.86 -19.78 -0.42
N ALA A 114 -10.98 -19.40 0.20
CA ALA A 114 -10.97 -18.49 1.33
C ALA A 114 -10.28 -19.07 2.55
N LYS A 115 -10.47 -20.36 2.85
CA LYS A 115 -9.76 -21.06 3.93
C LYS A 115 -8.24 -21.11 3.67
N ALA A 116 -7.83 -21.48 2.47
CA ALA A 116 -6.41 -21.53 2.10
C ALA A 116 -5.75 -20.14 2.20
N LEU A 117 -6.48 -19.08 1.86
CA LEU A 117 -5.98 -17.71 2.00
C LEU A 117 -5.93 -17.26 3.46
N LYS A 118 -6.92 -17.63 4.28
CA LYS A 118 -6.92 -17.37 5.73
C LYS A 118 -5.73 -18.02 6.42
N GLU A 119 -5.45 -19.28 6.11
CA GLU A 119 -4.28 -20.00 6.63
C GLU A 119 -2.97 -19.28 6.31
N LYS A 120 -2.80 -18.79 5.07
CA LYS A 120 -1.62 -18.01 4.69
C LYS A 120 -1.49 -16.67 5.41
N ILE A 121 -2.62 -16.06 5.81
CA ILE A 121 -2.61 -14.82 6.60
C ILE A 121 -2.17 -15.15 8.03
N GLU A 122 -2.78 -16.14 8.66
CA GLU A 122 -2.46 -16.58 10.02
C GLU A 122 -0.99 -17.03 10.14
N GLU A 123 -0.47 -17.75 9.15
CA GLU A 123 0.94 -18.16 9.11
C GLU A 123 1.89 -16.95 9.06
N ARG A 124 1.55 -15.91 8.28
CA ARG A 124 2.35 -14.67 8.23
C ARG A 124 2.28 -13.91 9.54
N GLU A 125 1.10 -13.81 10.15
CA GLU A 125 0.94 -13.16 11.45
C GLU A 125 1.71 -13.90 12.55
N ALA A 126 1.73 -15.24 12.52
CA ALA A 126 2.52 -16.04 13.44
C ALA A 126 4.03 -15.77 13.28
N LYS A 127 4.54 -15.74 12.04
CA LYS A 127 5.95 -15.42 11.75
C LYS A 127 6.33 -14.01 12.22
N LEU A 128 5.45 -13.03 12.02
CA LEU A 128 5.69 -11.66 12.50
C LEU A 128 5.78 -11.60 14.02
N ARG A 129 4.88 -12.30 14.72
CA ARG A 129 4.90 -12.40 16.19
C ARG A 129 6.16 -13.07 16.71
N GLU A 130 6.66 -14.10 16.02
CA GLU A 130 7.90 -14.78 16.37
C GLU A 130 9.12 -13.86 16.23
N VAL A 131 9.21 -13.13 15.12
CA VAL A 131 10.29 -12.14 14.89
C VAL A 131 10.26 -11.05 15.95
N GLU A 132 9.08 -10.52 16.28
CA GLU A 132 8.94 -9.48 17.31
C GLU A 132 9.43 -9.97 18.68
N LYS A 133 9.08 -11.22 19.04
CA LYS A 133 9.57 -11.84 20.26
C LYS A 133 11.09 -12.02 20.26
N GLU A 134 11.68 -12.45 19.14
CA GLU A 134 13.13 -12.61 19.01
C GLU A 134 13.86 -11.26 19.16
N ILE A 135 13.29 -10.19 18.61
CA ILE A 135 13.82 -8.82 18.75
C ILE A 135 13.81 -8.39 20.21
N GLU A 136 12.69 -8.60 20.91
CA GLU A 136 12.55 -8.27 22.33
C GLU A 136 13.57 -9.05 23.19
N GLU A 137 13.73 -10.35 22.94
CA GLU A 137 14.71 -11.18 23.65
C GLU A 137 16.14 -10.70 23.41
N LYS A 138 16.50 -10.38 22.16
CA LYS A 138 17.82 -9.80 21.82
C LYS A 138 18.03 -8.43 22.46
N GLU A 139 17.00 -7.60 22.54
CA GLU A 139 17.08 -6.33 23.24
C GLU A 139 17.32 -6.50 24.74
N LYS A 140 16.62 -7.45 25.38
CA LYS A 140 16.82 -7.78 26.78
C LYS A 140 18.25 -8.26 27.07
N ILE A 141 18.81 -9.09 26.19
CA ILE A 141 20.21 -9.54 26.29
C ILE A 141 21.16 -8.34 26.22
N ARG A 142 20.99 -7.47 25.21
CA ARG A 142 21.81 -6.26 25.07
C ARG A 142 21.70 -5.33 26.27
N GLU A 143 20.52 -5.21 26.88
CA GLU A 143 20.35 -4.41 28.11
C GLU A 143 21.14 -5.01 29.29
N VAL A 144 21.10 -6.33 29.46
CA VAL A 144 21.91 -7.01 30.48
C VAL A 144 23.40 -6.81 30.21
N GLU A 145 23.85 -6.96 28.96
CA GLU A 145 25.25 -6.71 28.57
C GLU A 145 25.68 -5.27 28.85
N ARG A 146 24.84 -4.29 28.50
CA ARG A 146 25.07 -2.86 28.83
C ARG A 146 25.23 -2.65 30.32
N LYS A 147 24.39 -3.31 31.13
CA LYS A 147 24.44 -3.22 32.60
C LYS A 147 25.72 -3.85 33.16
N VAL A 148 26.11 -5.03 32.66
CA VAL A 148 27.36 -5.70 33.05
C VAL A 148 28.56 -4.86 32.67
N TYR A 149 28.58 -4.30 31.45
CA TYR A 149 29.66 -3.44 30.98
C TYR A 149 29.81 -2.19 31.85
N ARG A 150 28.69 -1.50 32.13
CA ARG A 150 28.68 -0.33 33.02
C ARG A 150 29.24 -0.66 34.40
N LYS A 151 28.78 -1.74 35.02
CA LYS A 151 29.27 -2.21 36.33
C LYS A 151 30.76 -2.50 36.33
N LYS A 152 31.28 -3.14 35.27
CA LYS A 152 32.72 -3.43 35.13
C LYS A 152 33.55 -2.16 34.99
N MET A 153 33.04 -1.14 34.28
CA MET A 153 33.73 0.13 34.10
C MET A 153 33.68 1.00 35.35
N GLU A 154 32.57 0.99 36.10
CA GLU A 154 32.46 1.66 37.40
C GLU A 154 33.39 1.01 38.44
N GLY A 155 33.46 -0.32 38.49
CA GLY A 155 34.38 -1.05 39.38
C GLY A 155 35.86 -0.85 39.05
N ARG A 156 36.20 -0.49 37.80
CA ARG A 156 37.57 -0.11 37.41
C ARG A 156 37.93 1.34 37.76
N LYS A 157 36.94 2.22 37.89
CA LYS A 157 37.15 3.66 38.15
C LYS A 157 37.24 4.00 39.65
N GLY A 158 37.02 3.03 40.55
CA GLY A 158 37.09 3.19 42.00
C GLY A 158 38.19 2.33 42.68
N GLY A 159 39.20 1.90 41.94
CA GLY A 159 40.30 1.05 42.43
C GLY A 159 41.70 1.66 42.33
N ASP A 160 41.81 2.93 41.95
CA ASP A 160 43.06 3.72 41.96
C ASP A 160 42.86 4.90 42.93
N ASP A 161 43.01 4.67 44.23
CA ASP A 161 43.27 5.67 45.29
C ASP A 161 44.02 5.00 46.45
#